data_AF-J4UD08-F1
#
_entry.id   AF-J4UD08-F1
#
_cell.length_a   1.000
_cell.length_b   1.000
_cell.length_c   1.000
_cell.angle_alpha   90.00
_cell.angle_beta   90.00
_cell.angle_gamma   90.00
#
_symmetry.space_group_name_H-M   'P 1'
#
loop_
_entity.id
_entity.type
_entity.pdbx_description
1 polymer ?
#
loop_
_entity_poly.entity_id
_entity_poly.type
_entity_poly.pdbx_seq_one_letter_code
_entity_poly.pdbx_strand_id
1 'polypeptide(L)'
;MSVQLGNDFRYLASQMLQCEPDVAWPAREEAAAGYVAAASIAYKTYQVQEQLKLQSIFAETNHFADLSEDQEYQRAESAVAELLHLCTDGQPLVDDHLYHELVGALVETVSVLAVDSVLAMEDITEVESQRIESLMKGLESMQRLFRNDNLQLSSVATFAPHWLKMCYTTELLVSDRHI
;
A
#
# COMPACT_ATOMS: atom_id res chain seq x y z
N MET A 1 15.16 1.65 7.73
CA MET A 1 16.36 2.50 7.60
C MET A 1 16.16 3.62 6.57
N SER A 2 15.64 3.30 5.38
CA SER A 2 15.44 4.27 4.29
C SER A 2 14.47 5.42 4.61
N VAL A 3 13.38 5.19 5.36
CA VAL A 3 12.45 6.25 5.79
C VAL A 3 13.11 7.26 6.71
N GLN A 4 13.82 6.79 7.75
CA GLN A 4 14.52 7.66 8.70
C GLN A 4 15.54 8.54 7.97
N LEU A 5 16.31 7.95 7.06
CA LEU A 5 17.24 8.69 6.22
C LEU A 5 16.55 9.78 5.38
N GLY A 6 15.37 9.48 4.82
CA GLY A 6 14.57 10.48 4.12
C GLY A 6 14.13 11.64 5.02
N ASN A 7 13.71 11.32 6.25
CA ASN A 7 13.35 12.33 7.25
C ASN A 7 14.53 13.19 7.64
N ASP A 8 15.70 12.58 7.86
CA ASP A 8 16.93 13.27 8.22
C ASP A 8 17.32 14.26 7.11
N PHE A 9 17.22 13.85 5.85
CA PHE A 9 17.47 14.73 4.70
C PHE A 9 16.47 15.89 4.61
N ARG A 10 15.16 15.67 4.81
CA ARG A 10 14.17 16.77 4.87
C ARG A 10 14.44 17.71 6.03
N TYR A 11 14.79 17.17 7.19
CA TYR A 11 15.14 17.96 8.36
C TYR A 11 16.36 18.85 8.10
N LEU A 12 17.45 18.27 7.59
CA LEU A 12 18.66 19.01 7.24
C LEU A 12 18.38 20.10 6.20
N ALA A 13 17.60 19.82 5.16
CA ALA A 13 17.19 20.81 4.18
C ALA A 13 16.47 22.01 4.82
N SER A 14 15.54 21.74 5.74
CA SER A 14 14.80 22.79 6.45
C SER A 14 15.70 23.63 7.37
N GLN A 15 16.61 22.99 8.12
CA GLN A 15 17.56 23.68 8.98
C GLN A 15 18.49 24.59 8.16
N MET A 16 18.96 24.12 7.01
CA MET A 16 19.82 24.90 6.12
C MET A 16 19.13 26.18 5.63
N LEU A 17 17.83 26.11 5.30
CA LEU A 17 17.08 27.29 4.87
C LEU A 17 16.79 28.27 6.01
N GLN A 18 16.74 27.79 7.25
CA GLN A 18 16.46 28.58 8.47
C GLN A 18 17.71 29.26 9.06
N CYS A 19 18.92 28.79 8.78
CA CYS A 19 20.15 29.43 9.27
C CYS A 19 20.25 30.89 8.80
N GLU A 20 20.58 31.81 9.70
CA GLU A 20 20.77 33.23 9.37
C GLU A 20 21.95 33.45 8.41
N PRO A 21 21.90 34.48 7.54
CA PRO A 21 22.83 34.68 6.43
C PRO A 21 24.25 35.16 6.84
N ASP A 22 24.60 35.12 8.13
CA ASP A 22 25.87 35.65 8.66
C ASP A 22 27.10 34.92 8.08
N VAL A 23 26.90 33.73 7.52
CA VAL A 23 27.84 33.05 6.63
C VAL A 23 27.25 33.03 5.23
N ALA A 24 27.82 33.80 4.31
CA ALA A 24 27.48 33.74 2.90
C ALA A 24 27.79 32.32 2.37
N TRP A 25 26.77 31.46 2.36
CA TRP A 25 26.83 30.15 1.72
C TRP A 25 26.17 30.28 0.33
N PRO A 26 26.94 30.60 -0.73
CA PRO A 26 26.41 30.92 -2.05
C PRO A 26 25.68 29.77 -2.76
N ALA A 27 25.68 28.57 -2.19
CA ALA A 27 25.01 27.38 -2.73
C ALA A 27 24.01 26.75 -1.73
N ARG A 28 23.56 27.49 -0.72
CA ARG A 28 22.68 26.97 0.35
C ARG A 28 21.36 26.41 -0.18
N GLU A 29 20.72 27.15 -1.08
CA GLU A 29 19.45 26.75 -1.69
C GLU A 29 19.62 25.52 -2.59
N GLU A 30 20.70 25.47 -3.36
CA GLU A 30 21.07 24.31 -4.18
C GLU A 30 21.33 23.06 -3.33
N ALA A 31 22.08 23.21 -2.23
CA ALA A 31 22.35 22.12 -1.31
C ALA A 31 21.08 21.65 -0.58
N ALA A 32 20.20 22.57 -0.15
CA ALA A 32 18.91 22.22 0.43
C ALA A 32 18.01 21.47 -0.56
N ALA A 33 17.97 21.91 -1.83
CA ALA A 33 17.27 21.20 -2.90
C ALA A 33 17.85 19.79 -3.14
N GLY A 34 19.18 19.65 -3.07
CA GLY A 34 19.86 18.36 -3.13
C GLY A 34 19.42 17.39 -2.02
N TYR A 35 19.30 17.88 -0.79
CA TYR A 35 18.78 17.08 0.33
C TYR A 35 17.31 16.70 0.16
N VAL A 36 16.45 17.60 -0.34
CA VAL A 36 15.05 17.27 -0.65
C VAL A 36 14.99 16.17 -1.72
N ALA A 37 15.78 16.27 -2.79
CA ALA A 37 15.85 15.23 -3.81
C ALA A 37 16.34 13.88 -3.26
N ALA A 38 17.36 13.90 -2.40
CA ALA A 38 17.85 12.69 -1.72
C ALA A 38 16.77 12.06 -0.82
N ALA A 39 15.97 12.87 -0.12
CA ALA A 39 14.84 12.38 0.67
C ALA A 39 13.79 11.68 -0.21
N SER A 40 13.40 12.29 -1.32
CA SER A 40 12.46 11.68 -2.29
C SER A 40 12.97 10.33 -2.81
N ILE A 41 14.27 10.21 -3.09
CA ILE A 41 14.89 8.93 -3.50
C ILE A 41 14.81 7.91 -2.36
N ALA A 42 15.10 8.32 -1.12
CA ALA A 42 15.06 7.42 0.04
C ALA A 42 13.65 6.88 0.29
N TYR A 43 12.61 7.73 0.21
CA TYR A 43 11.22 7.30 0.34
C TYR A 43 10.78 6.40 -0.81
N LYS A 44 11.13 6.73 -2.05
CA LYS A 44 10.81 5.87 -3.21
C LYS A 44 11.50 4.52 -3.12
N THR A 45 12.74 4.48 -2.63
CA THR A 45 13.49 3.23 -2.40
C THR A 45 12.79 2.38 -1.34
N TYR A 46 12.38 2.99 -0.23
CA TYR A 46 11.58 2.31 0.79
C TYR A 46 10.29 1.73 0.21
N GLN A 47 9.52 2.54 -0.52
CA GLN A 47 8.27 2.13 -1.14
C GLN A 47 8.48 0.90 -2.04
N VAL A 48 9.48 0.92 -2.92
CA VAL A 48 9.78 -0.21 -3.81
C VAL A 48 10.15 -1.47 -3.01
N GLN A 49 10.93 -1.33 -1.93
CA GLN A 49 11.30 -2.46 -1.08
C GLN A 49 10.08 -3.09 -0.40
N GLU A 50 9.17 -2.28 0.13
CA GLU A 50 7.95 -2.79 0.76
C GLU A 50 6.99 -3.39 -0.28
N GLN A 51 6.86 -2.79 -1.48
CA GLN A 51 6.06 -3.37 -2.57
C GLN A 51 6.59 -4.74 -3.02
N LEU A 52 7.91 -4.95 -3.05
CA LEU A 52 8.50 -6.25 -3.39
C LEU A 52 8.21 -7.32 -2.33
N LYS A 53 8.29 -6.96 -1.03
CA LYS A 53 7.91 -7.88 0.06
C LYS A 53 6.43 -8.23 -0.03
N LEU A 54 5.60 -7.22 -0.23
CA LEU A 54 4.16 -7.35 -0.40
C LEU A 54 3.81 -8.28 -1.56
N GLN A 55 4.47 -8.12 -2.72
CA GLN A 55 4.32 -9.03 -3.86
C GLN A 55 4.72 -10.47 -3.51
N SER A 56 5.81 -10.65 -2.75
CA SER A 56 6.23 -11.98 -2.30
C SER A 56 5.20 -12.64 -1.39
N ILE A 57 4.64 -11.90 -0.42
CA ILE A 57 3.60 -12.40 0.47
C ILE A 57 2.33 -12.69 -0.32
N PHE A 58 1.94 -11.80 -1.24
CA PHE A 58 0.76 -12.00 -2.08
C PHE A 58 0.89 -13.27 -2.94
N ALA A 59 2.08 -13.59 -3.45
CA ALA A 59 2.30 -14.82 -4.20
C ALA A 59 1.99 -16.10 -3.38
N GLU A 60 2.04 -16.03 -2.05
CA GLU A 60 1.66 -17.15 -1.17
C GLU A 60 0.15 -17.44 -1.17
N THR A 61 -0.67 -16.50 -1.67
CA THR A 61 -2.09 -16.75 -1.95
C THR A 61 -2.32 -17.62 -3.20
N ASN A 62 -1.24 -18.04 -3.86
CA ASN A 62 -1.27 -18.74 -5.16
C ASN A 62 -2.10 -17.98 -6.21
N HIS A 63 -2.12 -16.64 -6.14
CA HIS A 63 -2.96 -15.80 -7.00
C HIS A 63 -4.44 -16.24 -7.01
N PHE A 64 -4.94 -16.68 -5.84
CA PHE A 64 -6.30 -17.19 -5.64
C PHE A 64 -6.66 -18.47 -6.43
N ALA A 65 -5.67 -19.17 -6.99
CA ALA A 65 -5.90 -20.47 -7.62
C ALA A 65 -6.06 -21.59 -6.59
N ASP A 66 -6.86 -22.61 -6.95
CA ASP A 66 -7.08 -23.84 -6.20
C ASP A 66 -7.65 -23.64 -4.77
N LEU A 67 -8.37 -22.51 -4.56
CA LEU A 67 -8.90 -22.17 -3.24
C LEU A 67 -10.02 -23.11 -2.78
N SER A 68 -10.54 -24.03 -3.59
CA SER A 68 -11.44 -25.08 -3.13
C SER A 68 -10.79 -26.03 -2.11
N GLU A 69 -9.46 -26.16 -2.16
CA GLU A 69 -8.70 -26.97 -1.21
C GLU A 69 -8.49 -26.21 0.11
N ASP A 70 -8.88 -26.82 1.23
CA ASP A 70 -8.82 -26.18 2.56
C ASP A 70 -7.42 -25.71 2.94
N GLN A 71 -6.40 -26.47 2.55
CA GLN A 71 -5.01 -26.14 2.84
C GLN A 71 -4.55 -24.87 2.08
N GLU A 72 -4.91 -24.75 0.80
CA GLU A 72 -4.57 -23.57 0.00
C GLU A 72 -5.35 -22.34 0.47
N TYR A 73 -6.62 -22.51 0.85
CA TYR A 73 -7.40 -21.44 1.44
C TYR A 73 -6.80 -20.92 2.75
N GLN A 74 -6.41 -21.80 3.68
CA GLN A 74 -5.76 -21.39 4.94
C GLN A 74 -4.43 -20.67 4.72
N ARG A 75 -3.68 -21.10 3.69
CA ARG A 75 -2.44 -20.43 3.30
C ARG A 75 -2.71 -19.02 2.80
N ALA A 76 -3.71 -18.87 1.93
CA ALA A 76 -4.12 -17.56 1.44
C ALA A 76 -4.66 -16.65 2.55
N GLU A 77 -5.43 -17.18 3.51
CA GLU A 77 -5.86 -16.41 4.70
C GLU A 77 -4.68 -15.90 5.52
N SER A 78 -3.67 -16.75 5.74
CA SER A 78 -2.45 -16.39 6.46
C SER A 78 -1.68 -15.30 5.73
N ALA A 79 -1.53 -15.42 4.41
CA ALA A 79 -0.88 -14.42 3.57
C ALA A 79 -1.64 -13.08 3.59
N VAL A 80 -2.97 -13.09 3.51
CA VAL A 80 -3.80 -11.87 3.65
C VAL A 80 -3.61 -11.21 5.01
N ALA A 81 -3.55 -11.99 6.09
CA ALA A 81 -3.27 -11.45 7.41
C ALA A 81 -1.87 -10.81 7.51
N GLU A 82 -0.86 -11.43 6.89
CA GLU A 82 0.50 -10.89 6.84
C GLU A 82 0.59 -9.62 5.98
N LEU A 83 -0.13 -9.54 4.85
CA LEU A 83 -0.23 -8.33 4.04
C LEU A 83 -0.80 -7.15 4.85
N LEU A 84 -1.85 -7.41 5.64
CA LEU A 84 -2.43 -6.40 6.53
C LEU A 84 -1.42 -5.95 7.56
N HIS A 85 -0.71 -6.89 8.19
CA HIS A 85 0.32 -6.60 9.18
C HIS A 85 1.46 -5.75 8.59
N LEU A 86 1.94 -6.09 7.39
CA LEU A 86 2.96 -5.31 6.68
C LEU A 86 2.54 -3.84 6.48
N CYS A 87 1.27 -3.61 6.14
CA CYS A 87 0.73 -2.27 5.93
C CYS A 87 0.44 -1.51 7.23
N THR A 88 0.29 -2.19 8.38
CA THR A 88 0.01 -1.56 9.67
C THR A 88 1.24 -1.34 10.55
N ASP A 89 2.22 -2.25 10.49
CA ASP A 89 3.30 -2.32 11.50
C ASP A 89 4.47 -1.39 11.25
N GLY A 90 4.52 -0.79 10.06
CA GLY A 90 5.46 0.26 9.73
C GLY A 90 4.72 1.57 9.53
N GLN A 91 4.37 2.29 10.59
CA GLN A 91 4.07 3.71 10.44
C GLN A 91 5.38 4.49 10.32
N PRO A 92 5.77 4.93 9.11
CA PRO A 92 6.90 5.84 8.98
C PRO A 92 6.63 7.10 9.80
N LEU A 93 7.65 7.60 10.51
CA LEU A 93 7.61 8.90 11.19
C LEU A 93 7.64 10.02 10.14
N VAL A 94 6.59 10.16 9.34
CA VAL A 94 6.47 11.16 8.26
C VAL A 94 5.20 11.97 8.47
N ASP A 95 5.06 13.07 7.74
CA ASP A 95 3.80 13.80 7.71
C ASP A 95 2.67 12.95 7.10
N ASP A 96 1.43 13.26 7.49
CA ASP A 96 0.23 12.48 7.10
C ASP A 96 0.09 12.31 5.59
N HIS A 97 0.50 13.30 4.79
CA HIS A 97 0.38 13.22 3.34
C HIS A 97 1.35 12.19 2.78
N LEU A 98 2.63 12.29 3.15
CA LEU A 98 3.65 11.32 2.74
C LEU A 98 3.35 9.91 3.27
N TYR A 99 2.78 9.80 4.48
CA TYR A 99 2.30 8.52 5.00
C TYR A 99 1.25 7.88 4.08
N HIS A 100 0.21 8.64 3.72
CA HIS A 100 -0.84 8.15 2.83
C HIS A 100 -0.33 7.88 1.41
N GLU A 101 0.65 8.62 0.90
CA GLU A 101 1.29 8.31 -0.38
C GLU A 101 2.01 6.95 -0.33
N LEU A 102 2.81 6.71 0.72
CA LEU A 102 3.58 5.47 0.87
C LEU A 102 2.67 4.25 1.06
N VAL A 103 1.71 4.33 1.99
CA VAL A 103 0.75 3.25 2.24
C VAL A 103 -0.21 3.08 1.06
N GLY A 104 -0.61 4.19 0.42
CA GLY A 104 -1.40 4.21 -0.80
C GLY A 104 -0.78 3.37 -1.91
N ALA A 105 0.53 3.53 -2.13
CA ALA A 105 1.23 2.73 -3.11
C ALA A 105 1.28 1.23 -2.78
N LEU A 106 1.23 0.84 -1.51
CA LEU A 106 1.14 -0.58 -1.10
C LEU A 106 -0.26 -1.12 -1.39
N VAL A 107 -1.29 -0.39 -0.95
CA VAL A 107 -2.70 -0.75 -1.18
C VAL A 107 -3.03 -0.79 -2.66
N GLU A 108 -2.49 0.12 -3.45
CA GLU A 108 -2.60 0.12 -4.91
C GLU A 108 -2.01 -1.17 -5.50
N THR A 109 -0.79 -1.57 -5.09
CA THR A 109 -0.18 -2.82 -5.54
C THR A 109 -1.04 -4.04 -5.22
N VAL A 110 -1.55 -4.14 -3.99
CA VAL A 110 -2.46 -5.23 -3.60
C VAL A 110 -3.73 -5.22 -4.44
N SER A 111 -4.32 -4.04 -4.64
CA SER A 111 -5.58 -3.90 -5.40
C SER A 111 -5.40 -4.37 -6.84
N VAL A 112 -4.30 -3.98 -7.49
CA VAL A 112 -3.96 -4.43 -8.84
C VAL A 112 -3.75 -5.94 -8.87
N LEU A 113 -2.93 -6.49 -7.97
CA LEU A 113 -2.65 -7.92 -7.92
C LEU A 113 -3.91 -8.76 -7.68
N ALA A 114 -4.76 -8.34 -6.74
CA ALA A 114 -6.00 -9.05 -6.42
C ALA A 114 -6.96 -9.05 -7.62
N VAL A 115 -7.17 -7.89 -8.24
CA VAL A 115 -8.04 -7.77 -9.42
C VAL A 115 -7.49 -8.57 -10.59
N ASP A 116 -6.19 -8.45 -10.89
CA ASP A 116 -5.57 -9.16 -12.01
C ASP A 116 -5.58 -10.67 -11.79
N SER A 117 -5.42 -11.13 -10.54
CA SER A 117 -5.51 -12.56 -10.20
C SER A 117 -6.89 -13.11 -10.47
N VAL A 118 -7.96 -12.40 -10.04
CA VAL A 118 -9.34 -12.81 -10.32
C VAL A 118 -9.66 -12.77 -11.81
N LEU A 119 -9.24 -11.73 -12.52
CA LEU A 119 -9.50 -11.58 -13.96
C LEU A 119 -8.71 -12.57 -14.83
N ALA A 120 -7.63 -13.14 -14.31
CA ALA A 120 -6.83 -14.15 -15.00
C ALA A 120 -7.39 -15.58 -14.85
N MET A 121 -8.35 -15.81 -13.96
CA MET A 121 -8.99 -17.12 -13.79
C MET A 121 -9.89 -17.43 -14.99
N GLU A 122 -9.72 -18.62 -15.59
CA GLU A 122 -10.53 -19.07 -16.73
C GLU A 122 -11.95 -19.45 -16.30
N ASP A 123 -12.05 -20.20 -15.20
CA ASP A 123 -13.30 -20.58 -14.55
C ASP A 123 -13.15 -20.35 -13.03
N ILE A 124 -14.24 -19.96 -12.37
CA ILE A 124 -14.30 -19.79 -10.91
C ILE A 124 -15.47 -20.62 -10.40
N THR A 125 -15.19 -21.63 -9.58
CA THR A 125 -16.25 -22.41 -8.94
C THR A 125 -16.99 -21.59 -7.88
N GLU A 126 -18.19 -21.99 -7.48
CA GLU A 126 -18.95 -21.29 -6.43
C GLU A 126 -18.17 -21.23 -5.11
N VAL A 127 -17.48 -22.31 -4.75
CA VAL A 127 -16.67 -22.40 -3.51
C VAL A 127 -15.48 -21.44 -3.58
N GLU A 128 -14.77 -21.40 -4.71
CA GLU A 128 -13.66 -20.46 -4.91
C GLU A 128 -14.17 -19.02 -4.87
N SER A 129 -15.27 -18.70 -5.55
CA SER A 129 -15.86 -17.37 -5.53
C SER A 129 -16.15 -16.88 -4.10
N GLN A 130 -16.75 -17.73 -3.25
CA GLN A 130 -17.01 -17.41 -1.84
C GLN A 130 -15.72 -17.18 -1.03
N ARG A 131 -14.69 -18.00 -1.29
CA ARG A 131 -13.39 -17.90 -0.60
C ARG A 131 -12.61 -16.67 -1.04
N ILE A 132 -12.60 -16.36 -2.33
CA ILE A 132 -11.98 -15.15 -2.88
C ILE A 132 -12.68 -13.91 -2.30
N GLU A 133 -14.00 -13.89 -2.28
CA GLU A 133 -14.78 -12.80 -1.67
C GLU A 133 -14.35 -12.57 -0.21
N SER A 134 -14.22 -13.65 0.58
CA SER A 134 -13.77 -13.59 1.98
C SER A 134 -12.38 -12.97 2.10
N LEU A 135 -11.42 -13.42 1.29
CA LEU A 135 -10.05 -12.89 1.27
C LEU A 135 -10.02 -11.41 0.85
N MET A 136 -10.74 -11.03 -0.22
CA MET A 136 -10.82 -9.65 -0.71
C MET A 136 -11.46 -8.72 0.33
N LYS A 137 -12.51 -9.17 1.04
CA LYS A 137 -13.07 -8.44 2.18
C LYS A 137 -12.09 -8.27 3.34
N GLY A 138 -11.19 -9.22 3.53
CA GLY A 138 -10.05 -9.08 4.44
C GLY A 138 -9.16 -7.89 4.03
N LEU A 139 -8.81 -7.81 2.75
CA LEU A 139 -8.01 -6.72 2.18
C LEU A 139 -8.74 -5.37 2.28
N GLU A 140 -10.08 -5.34 2.16
CA GLU A 140 -10.89 -4.12 2.33
C GLU A 140 -10.68 -3.41 3.67
N SER A 141 -10.20 -4.12 4.70
CA SER A 141 -9.86 -3.52 5.99
C SER A 141 -8.71 -2.50 5.91
N MET A 142 -7.87 -2.55 4.87
CA MET A 142 -6.80 -1.58 4.60
C MET A 142 -7.32 -0.15 4.42
N GLN A 143 -8.59 0.06 4.06
CA GLN A 143 -9.19 1.41 3.99
C GLN A 143 -9.12 2.19 5.31
N ARG A 144 -8.99 1.47 6.44
CA ARG A 144 -8.87 2.06 7.78
C ARG A 144 -7.57 2.84 7.94
N LEU A 145 -6.54 2.52 7.15
CA LEU A 145 -5.25 3.22 7.15
C LEU A 145 -5.35 4.65 6.62
N PHE A 146 -6.45 5.02 5.96
CA PHE A 146 -6.67 6.33 5.33
C PHE A 146 -7.79 7.14 6.01
N ARG A 147 -8.18 6.74 7.22
CA ARG A 147 -9.15 7.47 8.02
C ARG A 147 -8.41 8.59 8.76
N ASN A 148 -8.87 9.81 8.54
CA ASN A 148 -8.46 10.96 9.33
C ASN A 148 -9.58 11.24 10.34
N ASP A 149 -9.27 11.49 11.61
CA ASP A 149 -10.27 11.61 12.71
C ASP A 149 -11.37 12.65 12.43
N ASN A 150 -11.12 13.59 11.52
CA ASN A 150 -12.03 14.66 11.13
C ASN A 150 -12.89 14.37 9.89
N LEU A 151 -12.70 13.24 9.21
CA LEU A 151 -13.43 12.88 7.99
C LEU A 151 -14.22 11.58 8.18
N GLN A 152 -15.52 11.64 7.87
CA GLN A 152 -16.41 10.45 7.86
C GLN A 152 -16.08 9.46 6.73
N LEU A 153 -15.36 9.91 5.69
CA LEU A 153 -15.06 9.15 4.49
C LEU A 153 -13.55 8.82 4.40
N SER A 154 -13.24 7.58 4.01
CA SER A 154 -11.85 7.16 3.76
C SER A 154 -11.29 7.85 2.52
N SER A 155 -10.04 8.30 2.59
CA SER A 155 -9.32 8.91 1.46
C SER A 155 -8.56 7.90 0.59
N VAL A 156 -8.75 6.59 0.82
CA VAL A 156 -8.01 5.52 0.14
C VAL A 156 -8.03 5.63 -1.39
N ALA A 157 -9.17 5.97 -1.99
CA ALA A 157 -9.30 6.09 -3.44
C ALA A 157 -8.47 7.24 -4.05
N THR A 158 -8.06 8.23 -3.25
CA THR A 158 -7.15 9.29 -3.68
C THR A 158 -5.72 8.76 -3.87
N PHE A 159 -5.32 7.77 -3.07
CA PHE A 159 -3.95 7.27 -3.03
C PHE A 159 -3.77 5.88 -3.66
N ALA A 160 -4.87 5.13 -3.83
CA ALA A 160 -4.93 3.83 -4.50
C ALA A 160 -6.05 3.82 -5.56
N PRO A 161 -5.78 4.28 -6.80
CA PRO A 161 -6.77 4.38 -7.86
C PRO A 161 -7.53 3.08 -8.19
N HIS A 162 -6.91 1.91 -8.03
CA HIS A 162 -7.55 0.62 -8.30
C HIS A 162 -8.38 0.09 -7.12
N TRP A 163 -8.39 0.80 -5.99
CA TRP A 163 -9.13 0.37 -4.80
C TRP A 163 -10.61 0.14 -5.07
N LEU A 164 -11.28 1.11 -5.69
CA LEU A 164 -12.72 0.99 -5.99
C LEU A 164 -13.00 -0.13 -7.00
N LYS A 165 -12.08 -0.36 -7.94
CA LYS A 165 -12.17 -1.50 -8.88
C LYS A 165 -12.10 -2.82 -8.12
N MET A 166 -11.19 -2.95 -7.15
CA MET A 166 -11.10 -4.12 -6.29
C MET A 166 -12.39 -4.34 -5.49
N CYS A 167 -12.90 -3.32 -4.79
CA CYS A 167 -14.17 -3.43 -4.05
C CYS A 167 -15.34 -3.85 -4.96
N TYR A 168 -15.43 -3.27 -6.15
CA TYR A 168 -16.45 -3.64 -7.12
C TYR A 168 -16.31 -5.08 -7.61
N THR A 169 -15.08 -5.54 -7.88
CA THR A 169 -14.81 -6.96 -8.19
C THR A 169 -15.25 -7.86 -7.04
N THR A 170 -14.99 -7.49 -5.78
CA THR A 170 -15.48 -8.23 -4.60
C THR A 170 -17.00 -8.40 -4.63
N GLU A 171 -17.74 -7.32 -4.94
CA GLU A 171 -19.21 -7.34 -5.00
C GLU A 171 -19.74 -8.20 -6.16
N LEU A 172 -19.04 -8.21 -7.31
CA LEU A 172 -19.43 -9.00 -8.47
C LEU A 172 -19.31 -10.50 -8.22
N LEU A 173 -18.32 -10.95 -7.45
CA LEU A 173 -18.18 -12.36 -7.02
C LEU A 173 -19.42 -12.85 -6.24
N VAL A 174 -20.22 -11.93 -5.67
CA VAL A 174 -21.45 -12.24 -4.96
C VAL A 174 -22.69 -12.23 -5.86
N SER A 175 -22.70 -11.37 -6.87
CA SER A 175 -23.92 -10.97 -7.57
C SER A 175 -24.50 -12.05 -8.49
N ASP A 176 -23.70 -13.00 -8.96
CA ASP A 176 -24.19 -14.14 -9.75
C ASP A 176 -24.97 -15.19 -8.94
N ARG A 177 -25.12 -15.01 -7.62
CA ARG A 177 -25.93 -15.91 -6.75
C ARG A 177 -27.43 -15.65 -6.77
N HIS A 178 -27.93 -14.75 -7.63
CA HIS A 178 -29.34 -14.33 -7.65
C HIS A 178 -30.08 -14.58 -8.98
N ILE A 179 -29.56 -15.46 -9.85
CA ILE A 179 -30.25 -15.93 -11.07
C ILE A 179 -30.35 -17.46 -11.02
#